data_AF-A0A7L3ZBC7-F1
#
_entry.id   AF-A0A7L3ZBC7-F1
#
_cell.length_a   1.000
_cell.length_b   1.000
_cell.length_c   1.000
_cell.angle_alpha   90.00
_cell.angle_beta   90.00
_cell.angle_gamma   90.00
#
_symmetry.space_group_name_H-M   'P 1'
#
loop_
_entity.id
_entity.type
_entity.pdbx_description
1 polymer ?
#
loop_
_entity_poly.entity_id
_entity_poly.type
_entity_poly.pdbx_seq_one_letter_code
_entity_poly.pdbx_strand_id
1 'polypeptide(L)'
;LKISFLFLGVGKSCLLLQFTDKRFQPVHDLTIGVEFGARMITIDGKQIKLQIWDTAGQESFRSITRSYYRGAAGALLVYDITRRDTFNHLTTWLEDARQHSNSNMVIMLIGNK
;
A
#
# COMPACT_ATOMS: atom_id res chain seq x y z
N LEU A 1 -1.74 8.76 -18.16
CA LEU A 1 -1.70 7.34 -17.72
C LEU A 1 -2.09 7.27 -16.25
N LYS A 2 -2.85 6.26 -15.81
CA LYS A 2 -3.22 6.04 -14.40
C LYS A 2 -2.60 4.73 -13.90
N ILE A 3 -1.91 4.77 -12.76
CA ILE A 3 -1.28 3.59 -12.16
C ILE A 3 -1.72 3.50 -10.69
N SER A 4 -2.22 2.34 -10.29
CA SER A 4 -2.76 2.11 -8.93
C SER A 4 -1.86 1.16 -8.14
N PHE A 5 -1.50 1.54 -6.92
CA PHE A 5 -0.77 0.70 -5.97
C PHE A 5 -1.59 0.43 -4.70
N LEU A 6 -1.27 -0.67 -4.02
CA LEU A 6 -1.85 -1.05 -2.73
C LEU A 6 -0.78 -1.03 -1.64
N PHE A 7 -1.06 -0.41 -0.49
CA PHE A 7 -0.24 -0.58 0.70
C PHE A 7 -0.73 -1.76 1.54
N LEU A 8 0.18 -2.60 2.05
CA LEU A 8 -0.11 -3.73 2.94
C LEU A 8 0.88 -3.76 4.11
N GLY A 9 0.46 -4.25 5.29
CA GLY A 9 1.28 -4.25 6.51
C GLY A 9 1.11 -3.02 7.42
N VAL A 10 2.20 -2.45 7.95
CA VAL A 10 2.19 -1.39 8.99
C VAL A 10 2.81 -0.07 8.49
N GLY A 11 2.47 1.07 9.11
CA GLY A 11 3.04 2.38 8.76
C GLY A 11 2.56 2.97 7.41
N LYS A 12 1.51 2.39 6.84
CA LYS A 12 1.00 2.69 5.49
C LYS A 12 0.39 4.09 5.37
N SER A 13 -0.43 4.48 6.33
CA SER A 13 -1.15 5.77 6.31
C SER A 13 -0.19 6.94 6.40
N CYS A 14 0.91 6.82 7.18
CA CYS A 14 1.98 7.81 7.22
C CYS A 14 2.61 8.01 5.83
N LEU A 15 2.88 6.92 5.12
CA LEU A 15 3.47 6.95 3.78
C LEU A 15 2.50 7.54 2.77
N LEU A 16 1.20 7.26 2.89
CA LEU A 16 0.16 7.85 2.06
C LEU A 16 0.08 9.36 2.25
N LEU A 17 0.00 9.83 3.51
CA LEU A 17 -0.04 11.26 3.84
C LEU A 17 1.23 11.99 3.37
N GLN A 18 2.40 11.38 3.57
CA GLN A 18 3.65 11.94 3.09
C GLN A 18 3.69 12.03 1.56
N PHE A 19 3.09 11.07 0.87
CA PHE A 19 3.00 11.06 -0.59
C PHE A 19 2.08 12.14 -1.14
N THR A 20 0.89 12.33 -0.54
CA THR A 20 -0.11 13.30 -1.01
C THR A 20 0.19 14.71 -0.54
N ASP A 21 0.48 14.89 0.75
CA ASP A 21 0.45 16.20 1.41
C ASP A 21 1.85 16.71 1.78
N LYS A 22 2.90 15.88 1.58
CA LYS A 22 4.28 16.14 2.01
C LYS A 22 4.38 16.46 3.51
N ARG A 23 3.46 15.90 4.30
CA ARG A 23 3.38 16.09 5.75
C ARG A 23 3.53 14.75 6.46
N PHE A 24 4.23 14.78 7.58
CA PHE A 24 4.26 13.68 8.53
C PHE A 24 3.37 14.05 9.72
N GLN A 25 2.45 13.17 10.07
CA GLN A 25 1.66 13.26 11.29
C GLN A 25 2.14 12.13 12.20
N PRO A 26 2.44 12.34 13.49
CA PRO A 26 2.94 11.28 14.37
C PRO A 26 1.83 10.42 14.98
N VAL A 27 0.59 10.92 14.99
CA VAL A 27 -0.59 10.22 15.50
C VAL A 27 -1.55 10.03 14.34
N HIS A 28 -1.94 8.78 14.11
CA HIS A 28 -2.92 8.42 13.10
C HIS A 28 -4.00 7.58 13.75
N ASP A 29 -5.25 7.88 13.41
CA ASP A 29 -6.35 6.99 13.72
C ASP A 29 -6.19 5.68 12.91
N LEU A 30 -6.74 4.60 13.44
CA LEU A 30 -6.77 3.32 12.73
C LEU A 30 -7.54 3.48 11.41
N THR A 31 -6.94 3.05 10.29
CA THR A 31 -7.65 2.99 9.02
C THR A 31 -8.81 2.01 9.13
N ILE A 32 -10.04 2.51 9.05
CA ILE A 32 -11.25 1.68 8.99
C ILE A 32 -11.60 1.47 7.51
N GLY A 33 -11.44 0.25 7.01
CA GLY A 33 -11.70 -0.06 5.60
C GLY A 33 -10.54 0.34 4.68
N VAL A 34 -10.76 1.33 3.80
CA VAL A 34 -9.80 1.73 2.75
C VAL A 34 -9.77 3.24 2.56
N GLU A 35 -8.57 3.81 2.56
CA GLU A 35 -8.27 5.19 2.22
C GLU A 35 -7.62 5.30 0.83
N PHE A 36 -7.77 6.48 0.22
CA PHE A 36 -7.32 6.74 -1.15
C PHE A 36 -6.53 8.04 -1.23
N GLY A 37 -5.36 7.96 -1.86
CA GLY A 37 -4.56 9.13 -2.25
C GLY A 37 -4.18 9.09 -3.72
N ALA A 38 -4.06 10.26 -4.35
CA ALA A 38 -3.58 10.36 -5.71
C ALA A 38 -2.75 11.61 -5.92
N ARG A 39 -1.74 11.49 -6.79
CA ARG A 39 -0.86 12.59 -7.16
C ARG A 39 -0.45 12.50 -8.62
N MET A 40 -0.36 13.65 -9.26
CA MET A 40 0.24 13.77 -10.59
C MET A 40 1.76 13.81 -10.44
N ILE A 41 2.45 12.93 -11.17
CA ILE A 41 3.91 12.89 -11.26
C ILE A 41 4.32 12.90 -12.74
N THR A 42 5.54 13.36 -13.02
CA THR A 42 6.12 13.32 -14.37
C THR A 42 7.27 12.33 -14.37
N ILE A 43 7.20 11.33 -15.26
CA ILE A 43 8.25 10.33 -15.49
C ILE A 43 8.53 10.33 -17.00
N ASP A 44 9.79 10.50 -17.40
CA ASP A 44 10.22 10.55 -18.80
C ASP A 44 9.39 11.53 -19.66
N GLY A 45 9.11 12.71 -19.11
CA GLY A 45 8.30 13.75 -19.76
C GLY A 45 6.79 13.45 -19.84
N LYS A 46 6.34 12.28 -19.38
CA LYS A 46 4.91 11.89 -19.39
C LYS A 46 4.27 12.17 -18.04
N GLN A 47 3.08 12.78 -18.07
CA GLN A 47 2.25 12.95 -16.88
C GLN A 47 1.51 11.65 -16.53
N ILE A 48 1.70 11.20 -15.30
CA ILE A 48 1.13 9.98 -14.75
C ILE A 48 0.36 10.33 -13.47
N LYS A 49 -0.90 9.90 -13.39
CA LYS A 49 -1.68 9.95 -12.17
C LYS A 49 -1.40 8.69 -11.37
N LEU A 50 -0.53 8.81 -10.36
CA LEU A 50 -0.27 7.74 -9.43
C LEU A 50 -1.36 7.74 -8.36
N GLN A 51 -1.95 6.57 -8.13
CA GLN A 51 -3.00 6.34 -7.16
C GLN A 51 -2.53 5.30 -6.16
N ILE A 52 -2.80 5.54 -4.89
CA ILE A 52 -2.46 4.63 -3.81
C ILE A 52 -3.72 4.37 -2.99
N TRP A 53 -3.99 3.11 -2.77
CA TRP A 53 -5.05 2.62 -1.90
C TRP A 53 -4.40 2.11 -0.62
N ASP A 54 -4.66 2.80 0.50
CA ASP A 54 -4.25 2.36 1.82
C ASP A 54 -5.37 1.52 2.42
N THR A 55 -5.13 0.22 2.59
CA THR A 55 -6.12 -0.71 3.14
C THR A 55 -5.85 -0.95 4.62
N ALA A 56 -6.88 -1.19 5.42
CA ALA A 56 -6.71 -1.59 6.81
C ALA A 56 -5.74 -2.79 6.92
N GLY A 57 -4.68 -2.62 7.71
CA GLY A 57 -3.60 -3.62 7.86
C GLY A 57 -3.95 -4.75 8.84
N GLN A 58 -5.18 -4.77 9.36
CA GLN A 58 -5.66 -5.82 10.25
C GLN A 58 -6.32 -6.95 9.44
N GLU A 59 -6.12 -8.17 9.90
CA GLU A 59 -6.64 -9.37 9.23
C GLU A 59 -8.17 -9.38 9.11
N SER A 60 -8.87 -8.77 10.08
CA SER A 60 -10.33 -8.62 10.10
C SER A 60 -10.91 -7.90 8.87
N PHE A 61 -10.08 -7.15 8.12
CA PHE A 61 -10.49 -6.42 6.91
C PHE A 61 -9.91 -7.01 5.61
N ARG A 62 -9.35 -8.23 5.65
CA ARG A 62 -8.78 -8.90 4.46
C ARG A 62 -9.80 -9.10 3.33
N SER A 63 -11.07 -9.37 3.65
CA SER A 63 -12.12 -9.55 2.65
C SER A 63 -12.34 -8.29 1.81
N ILE A 64 -12.24 -7.11 2.42
CA ILE A 64 -12.33 -5.81 1.74
C ILE A 64 -11.09 -5.57 0.89
N THR A 65 -9.90 -5.92 1.38
CA THR A 65 -8.63 -5.75 0.66
C THR A 65 -8.61 -6.53 -0.65
N ARG A 66 -9.25 -7.71 -0.70
CA ARG A 66 -9.24 -8.59 -1.87
C ARG A 66 -9.81 -7.98 -3.14
N SER A 67 -10.83 -7.11 -3.04
CA SER A 67 -11.42 -6.47 -4.23
C SER A 67 -10.45 -5.51 -4.92
N TYR A 68 -9.42 -5.03 -4.23
CA TYR A 68 -8.49 -4.04 -4.78
C TYR A 68 -7.32 -4.66 -5.54
N TYR A 69 -6.98 -5.95 -5.30
CA TYR A 69 -5.86 -6.61 -5.98
C TYR A 69 -6.02 -6.71 -7.49
N ARG A 70 -7.24 -6.97 -7.98
CA ARG A 70 -7.50 -7.21 -9.41
C ARG A 70 -7.18 -6.01 -10.31
N GLY A 71 -7.30 -4.79 -9.79
CA GLY A 71 -7.07 -3.54 -10.54
C GLY A 71 -5.75 -2.85 -10.23
N ALA A 72 -4.91 -3.43 -9.36
CA ALA A 72 -3.66 -2.85 -8.94
C ALA A 72 -2.54 -3.18 -9.94
N ALA A 73 -1.74 -2.18 -10.28
CA ALA A 73 -0.50 -2.34 -11.04
C ALA A 73 0.64 -2.88 -10.15
N GLY A 74 0.57 -2.62 -8.84
CA GLY A 74 1.55 -3.13 -7.89
C GLY A 74 1.12 -3.07 -6.43
N ALA A 75 1.86 -3.75 -5.56
CA ALA A 75 1.70 -3.72 -4.10
C ALA A 75 3.00 -3.27 -3.44
N LEU A 76 2.83 -2.47 -2.39
CA LEU A 76 3.86 -1.96 -1.52
C LEU A 76 3.68 -2.67 -0.17
N LEU A 77 4.51 -3.68 0.10
CA LEU A 77 4.55 -4.43 1.35
C LEU A 77 5.38 -3.66 2.36
N VAL A 78 4.76 -3.16 3.43
CA VAL A 78 5.40 -2.28 4.40
C VAL A 78 5.53 -2.98 5.75
N TYR A 79 6.75 -3.07 6.27
CA TYR A 79 7.02 -3.55 7.62
C TYR A 79 7.77 -2.51 8.43
N ASP A 80 7.80 -2.68 9.74
CA ASP A 80 8.53 -1.84 10.68
C ASP A 80 9.90 -2.49 10.97
N ILE A 81 10.98 -1.78 10.63
CA ILE A 81 12.36 -2.26 10.78
C ILE A 81 12.75 -2.46 12.26
N THR A 82 12.05 -1.81 13.18
CA THR A 82 12.28 -1.94 14.63
C THR A 82 11.55 -3.14 15.23
N ARG A 83 10.58 -3.73 14.51
CA ARG A 83 9.76 -4.85 14.98
C ARG A 83 9.74 -6.01 13.98
N ARG A 84 10.58 -7.01 14.23
CA ARG A 84 10.77 -8.19 13.36
C ARG A 84 9.47 -8.94 13.04
N ASP A 85 8.53 -9.02 13.97
CA ASP A 85 7.26 -9.71 13.75
C ASP A 85 6.43 -9.10 12.61
N THR A 86 6.53 -7.79 12.41
CA THR A 86 5.84 -7.11 11.31
C THR A 86 6.37 -7.53 9.94
N PHE A 87 7.66 -7.89 9.84
CA PHE A 87 8.25 -8.48 8.64
C PHE A 87 7.76 -9.91 8.42
N ASN A 88 7.74 -10.73 9.49
CA ASN A 88 7.31 -12.13 9.40
C ASN A 88 5.85 -12.23 8.88
N HIS A 89 4.98 -11.31 9.32
CA HIS A 89 3.59 -11.22 8.86
C HIS A 89 3.42 -10.82 7.40
N LEU A 90 4.44 -10.26 6.72
CA LEU A 90 4.34 -9.92 5.29
C LEU A 90 4.19 -11.14 4.39
N THR A 91 4.61 -12.32 4.83
CA THR A 91 4.48 -13.56 4.05
C THR A 91 3.03 -13.82 3.66
N THR A 92 2.11 -13.67 4.61
CA THR A 92 0.67 -13.87 4.37
C THR A 92 0.11 -12.82 3.41
N TRP A 93 0.53 -11.55 3.54
CA TRP A 93 0.12 -10.49 2.63
C TRP A 93 0.67 -10.68 1.20
N LEU A 94 1.88 -11.23 1.07
CA LEU A 94 2.49 -11.57 -0.21
C LEU A 94 1.73 -12.71 -0.90
N GLU A 95 1.37 -13.75 -0.16
CA GLU A 95 0.58 -14.88 -0.66
C GLU A 95 -0.81 -14.43 -1.12
N ASP A 96 -1.52 -13.66 -0.29
CA ASP A 96 -2.83 -13.10 -0.65
C ASP A 96 -2.75 -12.22 -1.91
N ALA A 97 -1.73 -11.35 -2.01
CA ALA A 97 -1.52 -10.52 -3.18
C ALA A 97 -1.32 -11.36 -4.45
N ARG A 98 -0.41 -12.36 -4.40
CA ARG A 98 -0.13 -13.25 -5.53
C ARG A 98 -1.34 -14.09 -5.96
N GLN A 99 -2.18 -14.50 -5.01
CA GLN A 99 -3.34 -15.32 -5.30
C GLN A 99 -4.48 -14.52 -5.97
N HIS A 100 -4.62 -13.23 -5.66
CA HIS A 100 -5.76 -12.43 -6.08
C HIS A 100 -5.44 -11.36 -7.14
N SER A 101 -4.16 -11.16 -7.48
CA SER A 101 -3.72 -10.18 -8.46
C SER A 101 -3.54 -10.73 -9.88
N ASN A 102 -3.28 -9.83 -10.81
CA ASN A 102 -2.74 -10.20 -12.11
C ASN A 102 -1.27 -10.65 -11.98
N SER A 103 -0.85 -11.60 -12.83
CA SER A 103 0.54 -12.05 -12.99
C SER A 103 1.57 -10.93 -13.23
N ASN A 104 1.14 -9.80 -13.81
CA ASN A 104 2.01 -8.65 -14.09
C ASN A 104 2.13 -7.65 -12.92
N MET A 105 1.50 -7.94 -11.77
CA MET A 105 1.52 -7.03 -10.62
C MET A 105 2.94 -6.93 -10.04
N VAL A 106 3.45 -5.71 -9.94
CA VAL A 106 4.78 -5.44 -9.36
C VAL A 106 4.69 -5.40 -7.84
N ILE A 107 5.54 -6.16 -7.15
CA ILE A 107 5.58 -6.17 -5.68
C ILE A 107 6.88 -5.52 -5.21
N MET A 108 6.77 -4.55 -4.31
CA MET A 108 7.90 -3.85 -3.70
C MET A 108 7.82 -3.97 -2.17
N LEU A 109 8.96 -4.29 -1.55
CA LEU A 109 9.11 -4.34 -0.10
C LEU A 109 9.64 -3.00 0.42
N ILE A 110 9.04 -2.47 1.48
CA ILE A 110 9.39 -1.20 2.12
C ILE A 110 9.63 -1.45 3.62
N GLY A 111 10.84 -1.15 4.08
CA GLY A 111 11.16 -1.07 5.51
C GLY A 111 10.89 0.33 6.04
N ASN A 112 9.86 0.47 6.87
CA ASN A 112 9.45 1.70 7.54
C ASN A 112 9.91 1.72 9.01
N LYS A 113 9.85 2.89 9.67
CA LYS A 113 10.48 3.18 10.96
C LYS A 113 9.49 3.30 12.11
#